data_AF-A0A1H9H1W0-F1
#
_entry.id   AF-A0A1H9H1W0-F1
#
_cell.length_a   1.000
_cell.length_b   1.000
_cell.length_c   1.000
_cell.angle_alpha   90.00
_cell.angle_beta   90.00
_cell.angle_gamma   90.00
#
_symmetry.space_group_name_H-M   'P 1'
#
loop_
_entity.id
_entity.type
_entity.pdbx_description
1 polymer ?
#
loop_
_entity_poly.entity_id
_entity_poly.type
_entity_poly.pdbx_seq_one_letter_code
_entity_poly.pdbx_strand_id
1 'polypeptide(L)'
;MRMISRFVREQRRYTKDELKKRFDFDSEEALERFIRTLKTFGVLKSVRNTDVQQEMSDIADEDIEITDGTEQSGVCLYVFVYVGVITCGRRVIKVYPKYLLSKYSEEEKIDKMRRIVKVLERYSNSEEQIINIYNGDGDNKSFNLLAVILFLLKDYFEYGVYTNSEEIIEVNGEGDILWGKTIDESFALLSENKPYYMELYTRKTVDDDMDYFKRLHEYVITECSKQLKEAELTELFGLETAEISDAEMDDFGDKEYILEKIFKELNVQYNTRKQILLKTIYAYISQDKKLFDDNTGFSMYGTTAYHAVWEKMCAEIFDNKLNKTLRQLQLTKKNLPTLPMPKVDYMVDGKLIEVIGKPIWENDEKGISVPAQETLIPDLITFYEKDGEKQFIIFDAKYYNITLEKRHGNDVIKGNPGVGDVTKQYLYHLAYKEFLDVFGFTRVRNCFLMPTEENEIIKYGKVRMPILEQIGLENIQIRLLPGDKVAEMYLANQKMDIGLLEL
;
A
#
# COMPACT_ATOMS: atom_id res chain seq x y z
N MET A 1 -16.34 -25.79 14.83
CA MET A 1 -16.97 -24.56 14.30
C MET A 1 -16.23 -24.14 13.04
N ARG A 2 -16.96 -23.71 12.00
CA ARG A 2 -16.44 -23.38 10.66
C ARG A 2 -15.84 -21.97 10.63
N MET A 3 -14.84 -21.74 9.77
CA MET A 3 -14.31 -20.41 9.47
C MET A 3 -15.37 -19.53 8.78
N ILE A 4 -15.46 -18.26 9.16
CA ILE A 4 -16.44 -17.30 8.60
C ILE A 4 -15.68 -16.23 7.81
N SER A 5 -15.66 -16.38 6.48
CA SER A 5 -15.04 -15.43 5.57
C SER A 5 -16.11 -14.58 4.88
N ARG A 6 -16.02 -13.24 5.01
CA ARG A 6 -17.05 -12.33 4.48
C ARG A 6 -16.46 -11.06 3.91
N PHE A 7 -17.07 -10.59 2.83
CA PHE A 7 -16.79 -9.28 2.27
C PHE A 7 -17.60 -8.20 2.95
N VAL A 8 -17.06 -6.99 3.08
CA VAL A 8 -17.75 -5.75 3.46
C VAL A 8 -17.22 -4.60 2.59
N ARG A 9 -17.87 -3.44 2.63
CA ARG A 9 -17.47 -2.28 1.84
C ARG A 9 -17.10 -1.12 2.75
N GLU A 10 -16.00 -0.47 2.44
CA GLU A 10 -15.58 0.78 3.05
C GLU A 10 -16.71 1.82 2.94
N GLN A 11 -16.91 2.59 4.01
CA GLN A 11 -17.92 3.66 4.13
C GLN A 11 -19.39 3.21 3.96
N ARG A 12 -19.66 1.91 3.80
CA ARG A 12 -21.03 1.40 3.92
C ARG A 12 -21.44 1.38 5.39
N ARG A 13 -22.64 1.89 5.67
CA ARG A 13 -23.28 1.84 6.99
C ARG A 13 -23.93 0.49 7.20
N TYR A 14 -23.61 -0.14 8.33
CA TYR A 14 -24.14 -1.43 8.76
C TYR A 14 -24.88 -1.29 10.08
N THR A 15 -26.01 -1.96 10.24
CA THR A 15 -26.66 -2.08 11.56
C THR A 15 -25.99 -3.18 12.40
N LYS A 16 -26.19 -3.14 13.73
CA LYS A 16 -25.72 -4.22 14.64
C LYS A 16 -26.23 -5.59 14.18
N ASP A 17 -27.51 -5.65 13.78
CA ASP A 17 -28.16 -6.88 13.30
C ASP A 17 -27.59 -7.38 11.96
N GLU A 18 -27.23 -6.48 11.04
CA GLU A 18 -26.57 -6.86 9.80
C GLU A 18 -25.19 -7.45 10.07
N LEU A 19 -24.41 -6.87 10.99
CA LEU A 19 -23.11 -7.43 11.39
C LEU A 19 -23.27 -8.79 12.07
N LYS A 20 -24.25 -8.92 12.98
CA LYS A 20 -24.56 -10.18 13.66
C LYS A 20 -24.84 -11.30 12.66
N LYS A 21 -25.73 -11.04 11.69
CA LYS A 21 -26.11 -12.01 10.66
C LYS A 21 -24.97 -12.29 9.68
N ARG A 22 -24.24 -11.26 9.25
CA ARG A 22 -23.17 -11.40 8.25
C ARG A 22 -22.02 -12.25 8.78
N PHE A 23 -21.62 -12.02 10.03
CA PHE A 23 -20.50 -12.70 10.69
C PHE A 23 -20.94 -13.84 11.61
N ASP A 24 -22.18 -14.30 11.51
CA ASP A 24 -22.71 -15.50 12.17
C ASP A 24 -22.35 -15.55 13.67
N PHE A 25 -22.83 -14.55 14.42
CA PHE A 25 -22.64 -14.45 15.87
C PHE A 25 -23.86 -14.97 16.63
N ASP A 26 -23.63 -15.99 17.47
CA ASP A 26 -24.67 -16.59 18.31
C ASP A 26 -25.02 -15.70 19.52
N SER A 27 -24.02 -15.08 20.16
CA SER A 27 -24.20 -14.23 21.33
C SER A 27 -23.91 -12.75 21.03
N GLU A 28 -24.67 -11.87 21.69
CA GLU A 28 -24.46 -10.42 21.58
C GLU A 28 -23.14 -9.98 22.22
N GLU A 29 -22.72 -10.63 23.31
CA GLU A 29 -21.43 -10.39 23.96
C GLU A 29 -20.24 -10.67 23.04
N ALA A 30 -20.30 -11.72 22.21
CA ALA A 30 -19.24 -12.03 21.26
C ALA A 30 -19.18 -10.98 20.13
N LEU A 31 -20.34 -10.50 19.67
CA LEU A 31 -20.44 -9.43 18.68
C LEU A 31 -19.89 -8.11 19.24
N GLU A 32 -20.21 -7.76 20.49
CA GLU A 32 -19.73 -6.53 21.12
C GLU A 32 -18.21 -6.55 21.32
N ARG A 33 -17.65 -7.69 21.74
CA ARG A 33 -16.19 -7.86 21.79
C ARG A 33 -15.56 -7.67 20.41
N PHE A 34 -16.14 -8.27 19.37
CA PHE A 34 -15.66 -8.12 17.99
C PHE A 34 -15.70 -6.67 17.51
N ILE A 35 -16.82 -5.97 17.72
CA ILE A 35 -16.97 -4.55 17.37
C ILE A 35 -15.96 -3.69 18.12
N ARG A 36 -15.79 -3.93 19.43
CA ARG A 36 -14.82 -3.20 20.26
C ARG A 36 -13.40 -3.40 19.74
N THR A 37 -13.01 -4.64 19.43
CA THR A 37 -11.70 -4.93 18.84
C THR A 37 -11.50 -4.16 17.53
N LEU A 38 -12.48 -4.18 16.62
CA LEU A 38 -12.41 -3.44 15.35
C LEU A 38 -12.28 -1.91 15.56
N LYS A 39 -12.96 -1.36 16.57
CA LYS A 39 -12.82 0.07 16.93
C LYS A 39 -11.43 0.39 17.50
N THR A 40 -10.91 -0.46 18.39
CA THR A 40 -9.58 -0.28 19.01
C THR A 40 -8.46 -0.20 17.96
N PHE A 41 -8.55 -0.98 16.88
CA PHE A 41 -7.59 -0.96 15.77
C PHE A 41 -7.94 0.06 14.67
N GLY A 42 -8.93 0.93 14.89
CA GLY A 42 -9.27 2.01 13.96
C GLY A 42 -9.88 1.56 12.64
N VAL A 43 -10.29 0.30 12.50
CA VAL A 43 -10.87 -0.24 11.25
C VAL A 43 -12.37 -0.03 11.15
N LEU A 44 -13.05 0.22 12.29
CA LEU A 44 -14.48 0.44 12.37
C LEU A 44 -14.79 1.70 13.20
N LYS A 45 -15.71 2.53 12.72
CA LYS A 45 -16.25 3.69 13.43
C LYS A 45 -17.75 3.52 13.69
N SER A 46 -18.26 4.21 14.71
CA SER A 46 -19.71 4.33 14.96
C SER A 46 -20.19 5.73 14.59
N VAL A 47 -21.34 5.79 13.94
CA VAL A 47 -22.03 7.04 13.59
C VAL A 47 -23.49 6.95 14.05
N ARG A 48 -24.12 8.09 14.36
CA ARG A 48 -25.54 8.12 14.74
C ARG A 48 -26.42 7.58 13.61
N ASN A 49 -27.47 6.87 13.98
CA ASN A 49 -28.51 6.45 13.06
C ASN A 49 -29.52 7.60 12.84
N THR A 50 -29.12 8.62 12.07
CA THR A 50 -30.01 9.70 11.61
C THR A 50 -30.32 9.55 10.12
N ASP A 51 -31.46 10.08 9.66
CA ASP A 51 -31.82 10.07 8.24
C ASP A 51 -30.73 10.72 7.36
N VAL A 52 -30.09 11.78 7.87
CA VAL A 52 -28.96 12.44 7.22
C VAL A 52 -27.78 11.48 7.06
N GLN A 53 -27.41 10.76 8.12
CA GLN A 53 -26.33 9.79 8.06
C GLN A 53 -26.67 8.61 7.14
N GLN A 54 -27.90 8.09 7.17
CA GLN A 54 -28.31 7.03 6.24
C GLN A 54 -28.18 7.44 4.77
N GLU A 55 -28.39 8.73 4.45
CA GLU A 55 -28.34 9.29 3.10
C GLU A 55 -26.95 9.79 2.64
N MET A 56 -25.96 9.86 3.52
CA MET A 56 -24.63 10.40 3.21
C MET A 56 -23.75 9.39 2.46
N SER A 57 -22.93 9.85 1.52
CA SER A 57 -21.98 8.99 0.77
C SER A 57 -20.66 8.79 1.52
N ASP A 58 -20.23 9.82 2.24
CA ASP A 58 -18.95 9.88 2.93
C ASP A 58 -19.14 10.16 4.43
N ILE A 59 -18.11 9.90 5.22
CA ILE A 59 -18.05 10.26 6.65
C ILE A 59 -17.25 11.55 6.79
N ALA A 60 -17.82 12.57 7.45
CA ALA A 60 -17.02 13.68 7.96
C ALA A 60 -16.48 13.33 9.34
N ASP A 61 -15.30 13.84 9.72
CA ASP A 61 -14.73 13.55 11.04
C ASP A 61 -15.62 14.04 12.20
N GLU A 62 -16.43 15.08 11.96
CA GLU A 62 -17.43 15.61 12.89
C GLU A 62 -18.61 14.65 13.15
N ASP A 63 -18.83 13.67 12.29
CA ASP A 63 -19.93 12.71 12.39
C ASP A 63 -19.60 11.46 13.24
N ILE A 64 -18.33 11.32 13.63
CA ILE A 64 -17.82 10.14 14.32
C ILE A 64 -18.15 10.24 15.81
N GLU A 65 -18.85 9.25 16.33
CA GLU A 65 -19.09 9.14 17.76
C GLU A 65 -18.02 8.30 18.44
N ILE A 66 -17.45 8.85 19.52
CA ILE A 66 -16.66 8.09 20.48
C ILE A 66 -17.63 7.44 21.46
N THR A 67 -18.22 6.30 21.06
CA THR A 67 -19.11 5.51 21.92
C THR A 67 -18.52 4.13 22.20
N ASP A 68 -18.53 3.73 23.47
CA ASP A 68 -17.90 2.50 24.00
C ASP A 68 -18.64 1.19 23.67
N GLY A 69 -19.57 1.22 22.71
CA GLY A 69 -20.17 0.01 22.13
C GLY A 69 -21.27 -0.66 22.98
N THR A 70 -21.77 -0.01 24.02
CA THR A 70 -22.82 -0.50 24.92
C THR A 70 -24.24 -0.02 24.55
N GLU A 71 -24.42 0.59 23.37
CA GLU A 71 -25.72 1.14 22.99
C GLU A 71 -26.70 0.08 22.44
N GLN A 72 -27.99 0.32 22.70
CA GLN A 72 -29.10 -0.52 22.25
C GLN A 72 -29.13 -0.64 20.72
N SER A 73 -29.51 -1.82 20.22
CA SER A 73 -29.68 -2.07 18.79
C SER A 73 -30.61 -1.01 18.16
N GLY A 74 -30.11 -0.26 17.17
CA GLY A 74 -30.88 0.74 16.42
C GLY A 74 -30.43 2.19 16.58
N VAL A 75 -29.57 2.53 17.55
CA VAL A 75 -29.13 3.93 17.79
C VAL A 75 -27.92 4.33 16.94
N CYS A 76 -26.99 3.40 16.68
CA CYS A 76 -25.79 3.64 15.89
C CYS A 76 -25.73 2.76 14.63
N LEU A 77 -25.02 3.27 13.62
CA LEU A 77 -24.55 2.53 12.47
C LEU A 77 -23.03 2.32 12.59
N TYR A 78 -22.55 1.21 12.05
CA TYR A 78 -21.14 0.84 12.05
C TYR A 78 -20.57 0.98 10.65
N VAL A 79 -19.41 1.61 10.53
CA VAL A 79 -18.81 1.93 9.23
C VAL A 79 -17.35 1.52 9.20
N PHE A 80 -16.99 0.71 8.21
CA PHE A 80 -15.60 0.35 7.98
C PHE A 80 -14.86 1.51 7.31
N VAL A 81 -13.72 1.88 7.87
CA VAL A 81 -12.84 2.98 7.38
C VAL A 81 -11.48 2.43 6.98
N TYR A 82 -11.50 1.23 6.41
CA TYR A 82 -10.34 0.43 6.10
C TYR A 82 -10.54 -0.25 4.75
N VAL A 83 -9.46 -0.48 4.02
CA VAL A 83 -9.44 -1.30 2.80
C VAL A 83 -8.35 -2.34 2.94
N GLY A 84 -8.71 -3.62 2.77
CA GLY A 84 -7.79 -4.72 2.97
C GLY A 84 -8.43 -5.96 3.60
N VAL A 85 -7.60 -6.80 4.20
CA VAL A 85 -7.98 -8.05 4.85
C VAL A 85 -7.75 -7.93 6.35
N ILE A 86 -8.72 -8.34 7.15
CA ILE A 86 -8.61 -8.39 8.61
C ILE A 86 -8.96 -9.80 9.07
N THR A 87 -8.20 -10.35 10.00
CA THR A 87 -8.54 -11.58 10.72
C THR A 87 -8.76 -11.26 12.19
N CYS A 88 -9.87 -11.73 12.74
CA CYS A 88 -10.26 -11.51 14.13
C CYS A 88 -10.87 -12.80 14.67
N GLY A 89 -10.08 -13.60 15.39
CA GLY A 89 -10.44 -14.98 15.72
C GLY A 89 -10.80 -15.74 14.44
N ARG A 90 -11.86 -16.55 14.46
CA ARG A 90 -12.31 -17.36 13.30
C ARG A 90 -13.04 -16.59 12.18
N ARG A 91 -12.93 -15.26 12.16
CA ARG A 91 -13.61 -14.38 11.21
C ARG A 91 -12.60 -13.64 10.33
N VAL A 92 -12.77 -13.79 9.03
CA VAL A 92 -11.98 -13.08 8.01
C VAL A 92 -12.87 -12.03 7.36
N ILE A 93 -12.44 -10.78 7.41
CA ILE A 93 -13.14 -9.62 6.86
C ILE A 93 -12.35 -9.10 5.68
N LYS A 94 -12.97 -9.07 4.49
CA LYS A 94 -12.38 -8.56 3.26
C LYS A 94 -13.09 -7.24 2.91
N VAL A 95 -12.43 -6.11 3.13
CA VAL A 95 -13.03 -4.77 2.97
C VAL A 95 -12.64 -4.19 1.62
N TYR A 96 -13.64 -3.97 0.76
CA TYR A 96 -13.45 -3.33 -0.53
C TYR A 96 -13.47 -1.80 -0.46
N PRO A 97 -12.74 -1.12 -1.36
CA PRO A 97 -12.89 0.30 -1.65
C PRO A 97 -14.36 0.71 -1.83
N LYS A 98 -14.69 1.91 -1.34
CA LYS A 98 -16.07 2.43 -1.39
C LYS A 98 -16.62 2.61 -2.80
N TYR A 99 -15.79 2.77 -3.83
CA TYR A 99 -16.24 2.97 -5.22
C TYR A 99 -16.80 1.70 -5.89
N LEU A 100 -16.60 0.52 -5.29
CA LEU A 100 -17.18 -0.73 -5.78
C LEU A 100 -18.62 -0.88 -5.25
N LEU A 101 -19.59 -0.36 -6.01
CA LEU A 101 -20.98 -0.22 -5.61
C LEU A 101 -21.86 -1.42 -5.99
N SER A 102 -21.53 -2.09 -7.09
CA SER A 102 -22.32 -3.15 -7.69
C SER A 102 -22.38 -4.44 -6.88
N LYS A 103 -23.41 -5.23 -7.15
CA LYS A 103 -23.55 -6.58 -6.59
C LYS A 103 -22.80 -7.56 -7.46
N TYR A 104 -21.62 -7.92 -7.00
CA TYR A 104 -20.76 -8.91 -7.65
C TYR A 104 -21.09 -10.33 -7.20
N SER A 105 -20.85 -11.31 -8.09
CA SER A 105 -20.72 -12.72 -7.72
C SER A 105 -19.54 -12.92 -6.76
N GLU A 106 -19.45 -14.07 -6.09
CA GLU A 106 -18.33 -14.33 -5.18
C GLU A 106 -16.98 -14.42 -5.92
N GLU A 107 -16.96 -14.95 -7.14
CA GLU A 107 -15.75 -15.03 -7.97
C GLU A 107 -15.25 -13.65 -8.37
N GLU A 108 -16.14 -12.76 -8.84
CA GLU A 108 -15.78 -11.39 -9.21
C GLU A 108 -15.31 -10.57 -8.01
N LYS A 109 -15.89 -10.80 -6.83
CA LYS A 109 -15.38 -10.24 -5.57
C LYS A 109 -13.93 -10.65 -5.39
N ILE A 110 -13.66 -11.96 -5.33
CA ILE A 110 -12.31 -12.48 -5.10
C ILE A 110 -11.29 -11.86 -6.08
N ASP A 111 -11.62 -11.78 -7.38
CA ASP A 111 -10.71 -11.17 -8.36
C ASP A 111 -10.43 -9.68 -8.08
N LYS A 112 -11.48 -8.90 -7.82
CA LYS A 112 -11.34 -7.48 -7.44
C LYS A 112 -10.49 -7.33 -6.18
N MET A 113 -10.71 -8.16 -5.16
CA MET A 113 -9.96 -8.07 -3.90
C MET A 113 -8.52 -8.45 -4.11
N ARG A 114 -8.24 -9.49 -4.91
CA ARG A 114 -6.89 -9.90 -5.27
C ARG A 114 -6.14 -8.75 -5.91
N ARG A 115 -6.79 -8.01 -6.82
CA ARG A 115 -6.21 -6.82 -7.45
C ARG A 115 -5.91 -5.72 -6.43
N ILE A 116 -6.85 -5.45 -5.52
CA ILE A 116 -6.66 -4.47 -4.44
C ILE A 116 -5.51 -4.86 -3.52
N VAL A 117 -5.39 -6.13 -3.13
CA VAL A 117 -4.29 -6.65 -2.32
C VAL A 117 -2.95 -6.46 -3.03
N LYS A 118 -2.86 -6.74 -4.34
CA LYS A 118 -1.64 -6.47 -5.14
C LYS A 118 -1.30 -4.98 -5.19
N VAL A 119 -2.30 -4.11 -5.33
CA VAL A 119 -2.08 -2.65 -5.29
C VAL A 119 -1.52 -2.23 -3.94
N LEU A 120 -2.11 -2.71 -2.85
CA LEU A 120 -1.66 -2.44 -1.48
C LEU A 120 -0.24 -2.94 -1.24
N GLU A 121 0.10 -4.12 -1.74
CA GLU A 121 1.45 -4.70 -1.66
C GLU A 121 2.49 -3.83 -2.36
N ARG A 122 2.22 -3.44 -3.61
CA ARG A 122 3.11 -2.56 -4.35
C ARG A 122 3.25 -1.21 -3.65
N TYR A 123 2.15 -0.67 -3.14
CA TYR A 123 2.16 0.59 -2.39
C TYR A 123 3.05 0.48 -1.15
N SER A 124 2.86 -0.55 -0.31
CA SER A 124 3.66 -0.75 0.91
C SER A 124 5.16 -0.91 0.63
N ASN A 125 5.52 -1.61 -0.46
CA ASN A 125 6.92 -1.83 -0.82
C ASN A 125 7.62 -0.55 -1.31
N SER A 126 6.87 0.41 -1.88
CA SER A 126 7.43 1.66 -2.40
C SER A 126 7.65 2.74 -1.33
N GLU A 127 7.02 2.62 -0.16
CA GLU A 127 7.13 3.57 0.95
C GLU A 127 8.15 3.12 2.02
N GLU A 128 9.08 2.23 1.69
CA GLU A 128 10.15 1.71 2.58
C GLU A 128 9.63 1.14 3.92
N GLN A 129 8.38 0.66 3.97
CA GLN A 129 7.83 0.11 5.20
C GLN A 129 8.45 -1.27 5.48
N ILE A 130 9.30 -1.32 6.52
CA ILE A 130 9.68 -2.54 7.23
C ILE A 130 8.39 -3.30 7.56
N ILE A 131 8.41 -4.63 7.43
CA ILE A 131 7.30 -5.53 7.81
C ILE A 131 6.66 -5.00 9.10
N ASN A 132 5.40 -4.54 9.02
CA ASN A 132 4.66 -4.12 10.20
C ASN A 132 4.25 -5.38 11.00
N ILE A 133 5.21 -5.92 11.76
CA ILE A 133 5.05 -7.08 12.66
C ILE A 133 3.99 -6.79 13.72
N TYR A 134 3.68 -5.51 13.97
CA TYR A 134 2.65 -5.08 14.90
C TYR A 134 1.64 -4.16 14.21
N ASN A 135 0.37 -4.29 14.60
CA ASN A 135 -0.73 -3.39 14.24
C ASN A 135 -0.99 -2.40 15.36
N GLY A 136 -1.39 -1.18 15.02
CA GLY A 136 -1.79 -0.15 15.99
C GLY A 136 -0.63 0.61 16.64
N ASP A 137 -0.97 1.71 17.31
CA ASP A 137 -0.01 2.62 17.97
C ASP A 137 -0.20 2.63 19.49
N GLY A 138 0.87 2.98 20.22
CA GLY A 138 0.86 3.10 21.68
C GLY A 138 0.60 1.78 22.41
N ASP A 139 -0.41 1.78 23.29
CA ASP A 139 -0.80 0.62 24.13
C ASP A 139 -1.62 -0.44 23.37
N ASN A 140 -2.13 -0.14 22.16
CA ASN A 140 -2.98 -1.03 21.36
C ASN A 140 -2.20 -1.81 20.29
N LYS A 141 -1.00 -2.30 20.63
CA LYS A 141 -0.18 -3.09 19.70
C LYS A 141 -0.61 -4.55 19.68
N SER A 142 -1.11 -5.06 18.54
CA SER A 142 -1.27 -6.51 18.32
C SER A 142 -0.23 -7.04 17.37
N PHE A 143 0.22 -8.27 17.60
CA PHE A 143 1.09 -8.97 16.67
C PHE A 143 0.33 -9.29 15.37
N ASN A 144 0.90 -8.89 14.24
CA ASN A 144 0.35 -9.14 12.91
C ASN A 144 0.86 -10.47 12.37
N LEU A 145 0.24 -11.57 12.82
CA LEU A 145 0.61 -12.92 12.38
C LEU A 145 0.37 -13.10 10.88
N LEU A 146 -0.66 -12.47 10.30
CA LEU A 146 -0.89 -12.53 8.86
C LEU A 146 0.30 -11.97 8.07
N ALA A 147 0.85 -10.82 8.47
CA ALA A 147 2.02 -10.25 7.80
C ALA A 147 3.25 -11.16 7.89
N VAL A 148 3.47 -11.80 9.04
CA VAL A 148 4.56 -12.76 9.25
C VAL A 148 4.41 -14.00 8.37
N ILE A 149 3.22 -14.59 8.32
CA ILE A 149 2.92 -15.73 7.45
C ILE A 149 3.14 -15.37 5.97
N LEU A 150 2.64 -14.22 5.54
CA LEU A 150 2.80 -13.77 4.15
C LEU A 150 4.27 -13.54 3.80
N PHE A 151 5.06 -12.99 4.72
CA PHE A 151 6.50 -12.81 4.51
C PHE A 151 7.21 -14.15 4.33
N LEU A 152 6.98 -15.11 5.24
CA LEU A 152 7.63 -16.42 5.21
C LEU A 152 7.35 -17.16 3.90
N LEU A 153 6.08 -17.18 3.47
CA LEU A 153 5.72 -17.84 2.22
C LEU A 153 6.31 -17.13 1.00
N LYS A 154 6.31 -15.80 0.96
CA LYS A 154 6.88 -15.05 -0.16
C LYS A 154 8.39 -15.25 -0.27
N ASP A 155 9.12 -15.20 0.85
CA ASP A 155 10.57 -15.51 0.85
C ASP A 155 10.83 -16.94 0.35
N TYR A 156 10.02 -17.91 0.78
CA TYR A 156 10.11 -19.28 0.29
C TYR A 156 9.84 -19.41 -1.21
N PHE A 157 8.77 -18.81 -1.73
CA PHE A 157 8.45 -18.90 -3.16
C PHE A 157 9.46 -18.18 -4.05
N GLU A 158 10.10 -17.12 -3.53
CA GLU A 158 11.11 -16.36 -4.29
C GLU A 158 12.49 -17.02 -4.25
N TYR A 159 12.88 -17.57 -3.10
CA TYR A 159 14.27 -17.97 -2.86
C TYR A 159 14.47 -19.39 -2.32
N GLY A 160 13.39 -20.15 -2.12
CA GLY A 160 13.44 -21.52 -1.61
C GLY A 160 13.73 -21.64 -0.11
N VAL A 161 13.97 -22.88 0.31
CA VAL A 161 14.19 -23.23 1.73
C VAL A 161 15.51 -22.66 2.25
N TYR A 162 15.58 -22.39 3.56
CA TYR A 162 16.82 -22.16 4.26
C TYR A 162 17.80 -23.32 4.04
N THR A 163 18.99 -23.03 3.50
CA THR A 163 20.05 -24.01 3.33
C THR A 163 21.32 -23.53 4.02
N ASN A 164 21.90 -24.37 4.87
CA ASN A 164 23.27 -24.18 5.33
C ASN A 164 24.18 -25.04 4.46
N SER A 165 25.18 -24.39 3.88
CA SER A 165 26.11 -25.02 2.97
C SER A 165 27.50 -25.02 3.58
N GLU A 166 28.12 -26.18 3.58
CA GLU A 166 29.48 -26.37 4.09
C GLU A 166 30.44 -26.48 2.90
N GLU A 167 31.56 -25.78 3.02
CA GLU A 167 32.65 -25.88 2.06
C GLU A 167 33.52 -27.07 2.47
N ILE A 168 33.46 -28.14 1.69
CA ILE A 168 34.24 -29.36 1.94
C ILE A 168 35.44 -29.38 1.00
N ILE A 169 36.62 -29.61 1.56
CA ILE A 169 37.86 -29.86 0.81
C ILE A 169 38.13 -31.35 0.81
N GLU A 170 38.22 -31.93 -0.38
CA GLU A 170 38.49 -33.35 -0.61
C GLU A 170 39.73 -33.52 -1.50
N VAL A 171 40.36 -34.69 -1.45
CA VAL A 171 41.47 -35.03 -2.36
C VAL A 171 40.89 -35.72 -3.60
N ASN A 172 41.19 -35.18 -4.78
CA ASN A 172 40.71 -35.64 -6.08
C ASN A 172 39.17 -35.73 -6.17
N GLY A 173 38.47 -34.84 -5.47
CA GLY A 173 37.02 -34.74 -5.52
C GLY A 173 36.51 -34.00 -6.75
N GLU A 174 35.18 -33.93 -6.87
CA GLU A 174 34.51 -33.15 -7.91
C GLU A 174 34.37 -31.70 -7.42
N GLY A 175 34.93 -30.73 -8.15
CA GLY A 175 34.85 -29.32 -7.79
C GLY A 175 36.06 -28.49 -8.24
N ASP A 176 36.16 -27.27 -7.72
CA ASP A 176 37.24 -26.35 -8.08
C ASP A 176 38.56 -26.78 -7.43
N ILE A 177 39.64 -26.83 -8.22
CA ILE A 177 40.96 -27.17 -7.70
C ILE A 177 41.54 -25.99 -6.91
N LEU A 178 41.88 -26.23 -5.64
CA LEU A 178 42.61 -25.30 -4.79
C LEU A 178 44.10 -25.41 -5.10
N TRP A 179 44.56 -24.75 -6.16
CA TRP A 179 45.94 -24.85 -6.64
C TRP A 179 46.98 -24.46 -5.59
N GLY A 180 46.74 -23.40 -4.80
CA GLY A 180 47.68 -22.99 -3.74
C GLY A 180 47.92 -24.12 -2.73
N LYS A 181 46.83 -24.66 -2.17
CA LYS A 181 46.88 -25.79 -1.24
C LYS A 181 47.48 -27.06 -1.86
N THR A 182 47.16 -27.33 -3.12
CA THR A 182 47.70 -28.46 -3.87
C THR A 182 49.21 -28.35 -4.06
N ILE A 183 49.71 -27.17 -4.43
CA ILE A 183 51.15 -26.95 -4.62
C ILE A 183 51.89 -27.03 -3.28
N ASP A 184 51.30 -26.50 -2.20
CA ASP A 184 51.93 -26.41 -0.89
C ASP A 184 51.92 -27.73 -0.12
N GLU A 185 50.85 -28.53 -0.24
CA GLU A 185 50.62 -29.72 0.58
C GLU A 185 50.81 -31.06 -0.17
N SER A 186 50.80 -31.10 -1.50
CA SER A 186 50.96 -32.35 -2.28
C SER A 186 52.29 -32.45 -3.04
N PHE A 187 52.72 -33.69 -3.31
CA PHE A 187 53.99 -33.96 -3.97
C PHE A 187 53.85 -33.89 -5.49
N ALA A 188 54.66 -33.04 -6.12
CA ALA A 188 54.78 -32.97 -7.57
C ALA A 188 55.72 -34.05 -8.12
N LEU A 189 55.25 -34.80 -9.10
CA LEU A 189 56.10 -35.65 -9.94
C LEU A 189 56.65 -34.83 -11.10
N LEU A 190 57.97 -34.82 -11.27
CA LEU A 190 58.62 -34.08 -12.35
C LEU A 190 58.81 -35.00 -13.56
N SER A 191 58.20 -34.61 -14.69
CA SER A 191 58.44 -35.23 -15.99
C SER A 191 58.69 -34.12 -17.02
N GLU A 192 59.76 -34.23 -17.80
CA GLU A 192 60.17 -33.22 -18.79
C GLU A 192 60.24 -31.77 -18.22
N ASN A 193 60.74 -31.62 -16.99
CA ASN A 193 60.83 -30.33 -16.28
C ASN A 193 59.46 -29.65 -16.05
N LYS A 194 58.37 -30.42 -16.03
CA LYS A 194 57.01 -29.98 -15.67
C LYS A 194 56.51 -30.74 -14.44
N PRO A 195 55.91 -30.05 -13.46
CA PRO A 195 55.30 -30.69 -12.30
C PRO A 195 53.93 -31.28 -12.65
N TYR A 196 53.69 -32.51 -12.22
CA TYR A 196 52.41 -33.21 -12.28
C TYR A 196 51.96 -33.58 -10.87
N TYR A 197 50.77 -33.11 -10.49
CA TYR A 197 50.18 -33.39 -9.18
C TYR A 197 49.16 -34.51 -9.31
N MET A 198 49.39 -35.62 -8.59
CA MET A 198 48.51 -36.79 -8.58
C MET A 198 47.38 -36.67 -7.55
N GLU A 199 47.54 -35.77 -6.59
CA GLU A 199 46.58 -35.47 -5.52
C GLU A 199 46.24 -33.98 -5.58
N LEU A 200 45.05 -33.67 -6.08
CA LEU A 200 44.51 -32.33 -6.19
C LEU A 200 43.57 -32.08 -5.02
N TYR A 201 43.80 -31.03 -4.24
CA TYR A 201 42.81 -30.60 -3.26
C TYR A 201 41.71 -29.85 -4.02
N THR A 202 40.51 -30.39 -3.99
CA THR A 202 39.34 -29.84 -4.65
C THR A 202 38.34 -29.37 -3.62
N ARG A 203 37.67 -28.27 -3.92
CA ARG A 203 36.62 -27.70 -3.11
C ARG A 203 35.27 -27.90 -3.77
N LYS A 204 34.30 -28.32 -2.97
CA LYS A 204 32.88 -28.27 -3.31
C LYS A 204 32.06 -27.74 -2.15
N THR A 205 30.89 -27.23 -2.46
CA THR A 205 29.88 -26.82 -1.49
C THR A 205 28.86 -27.93 -1.37
N VAL A 206 28.60 -28.41 -0.15
CA VAL A 206 27.57 -29.42 0.13
C VAL A 206 26.52 -28.81 1.04
N ASP A 207 25.26 -28.91 0.63
CA ASP A 207 24.14 -28.49 1.45
C ASP A 207 23.85 -29.57 2.51
N ASP A 208 23.68 -29.16 3.77
CA ASP A 208 23.25 -30.08 4.83
C ASP A 208 21.73 -30.26 4.76
N ASP A 209 21.30 -31.35 4.10
CA ASP A 209 19.89 -31.70 3.98
C ASP A 209 19.24 -32.06 5.32
N MET A 210 20.03 -32.40 6.34
CA MET A 210 19.56 -32.71 7.69
C MET A 210 19.68 -31.52 8.65
N ASP A 211 20.04 -30.34 8.12
CA ASP A 211 20.19 -29.11 8.90
C ASP A 211 18.89 -28.81 9.66
N TYR A 212 19.06 -28.51 10.96
CA TYR A 212 17.96 -28.27 11.87
C TYR A 212 17.08 -27.09 11.42
N PHE A 213 17.69 -25.99 10.93
CA PHE A 213 16.97 -24.78 10.55
C PHE A 213 16.29 -24.93 9.19
N LYS A 214 16.89 -25.70 8.26
CA LYS A 214 16.24 -26.14 7.02
C LYS A 214 14.93 -26.86 7.34
N ARG A 215 14.99 -27.93 8.13
CA ARG A 215 13.82 -28.74 8.51
C ARG A 215 12.78 -27.93 9.27
N LEU A 216 13.21 -27.05 10.19
CA LEU A 216 12.32 -26.16 10.93
C LEU A 216 11.61 -25.18 10.00
N HIS A 217 12.33 -24.61 9.02
CA HIS A 217 11.73 -23.73 8.03
C HIS A 217 10.71 -24.47 7.17
N GLU A 218 11.00 -25.70 6.72
CA GLU A 218 10.05 -26.52 5.95
C GLU A 218 8.75 -26.81 6.72
N TYR A 219 8.86 -27.12 8.01
CA TYR A 219 7.72 -27.27 8.91
C TYR A 219 6.90 -25.96 9.00
N VAL A 220 7.57 -24.84 9.28
CA VAL A 220 6.92 -23.53 9.43
C VAL A 220 6.18 -23.11 8.16
N ILE A 221 6.78 -23.32 6.98
CA ILE A 221 6.16 -23.02 5.67
C ILE A 221 4.93 -23.88 5.41
N THR A 222 5.00 -25.16 5.77
CA THR A 222 3.86 -26.08 5.65
C THR A 222 2.70 -25.63 6.55
N GLU A 223 2.98 -25.27 7.80
CA GLU A 223 1.96 -24.78 8.73
C GLU A 223 1.38 -23.41 8.33
N CYS A 224 2.22 -22.51 7.82
CA CYS A 224 1.80 -21.23 7.25
C CYS A 224 0.85 -21.41 6.06
N SER A 225 1.18 -22.34 5.15
CA SER A 225 0.36 -22.68 3.99
C SER A 225 -1.00 -23.26 4.40
N LYS A 226 -1.01 -24.17 5.38
CA LYS A 226 -2.23 -24.74 5.96
C LYS A 226 -3.13 -23.65 6.55
N GLN A 227 -2.57 -22.76 7.38
CA GLN A 227 -3.34 -21.68 8.01
C GLN A 227 -3.97 -20.72 6.97
N LEU A 228 -3.25 -20.34 5.91
CA LEU A 228 -3.80 -19.48 4.84
C LEU A 228 -4.88 -20.17 4.01
N LYS A 229 -4.72 -21.49 3.78
CA LYS A 229 -5.71 -22.31 3.07
C LYS A 229 -7.01 -22.40 3.87
N GLU A 230 -6.91 -22.66 5.17
CA GLU A 230 -8.06 -22.65 6.10
C GLU A 230 -8.76 -21.27 6.16
N ALA A 231 -8.00 -20.19 5.94
CA ALA A 231 -8.50 -18.82 5.92
C ALA A 231 -9.31 -18.44 4.66
N GLU A 232 -9.25 -19.26 3.61
CA GLU A 232 -9.66 -18.87 2.25
C GLU A 232 -8.94 -17.58 1.78
N LEU A 233 -7.63 -17.49 2.06
CA LEU A 233 -6.77 -16.36 1.70
C LEU A 233 -5.68 -16.71 0.67
N THR A 234 -5.36 -17.99 0.48
CA THR A 234 -4.34 -18.45 -0.49
C THR A 234 -4.56 -17.85 -1.89
N GLU A 235 -5.78 -17.99 -2.42
CA GLU A 235 -6.15 -17.44 -3.74
C GLU A 235 -6.10 -15.89 -3.79
N LEU A 236 -6.38 -15.25 -2.66
CA LEU A 236 -6.45 -13.79 -2.58
C LEU A 236 -5.06 -13.15 -2.66
N PHE A 237 -4.06 -13.78 -2.04
CA PHE A 237 -2.67 -13.35 -2.12
C PHE A 237 -1.93 -13.93 -3.34
N GLY A 238 -2.60 -14.75 -4.15
CA GLY A 238 -2.00 -15.36 -5.34
C GLY A 238 -0.86 -16.33 -4.99
N LEU A 239 -0.95 -16.99 -3.84
CA LEU A 239 0.03 -17.95 -3.38
C LEU A 239 -0.43 -19.38 -3.69
N GLU A 240 0.52 -20.31 -3.82
CA GLU A 240 0.24 -21.74 -3.89
C GLU A 240 0.28 -22.36 -2.49
N THR A 241 -0.23 -23.59 -2.34
CA THR A 241 -0.09 -24.33 -1.08
C THR A 241 1.21 -25.11 -1.12
N ALA A 242 2.11 -24.87 -0.16
CA ALA A 242 3.33 -25.66 0.01
C ALA A 242 3.13 -26.69 1.13
N GLU A 243 3.25 -27.98 0.81
CA GLU A 243 3.28 -29.10 1.77
C GLU A 243 4.63 -29.79 1.60
N ILE A 244 5.64 -29.30 2.31
CA ILE A 244 7.05 -29.69 2.12
C ILE A 244 7.63 -30.48 3.28
N SER A 245 6.92 -30.57 4.41
CA SER A 245 7.34 -31.34 5.57
C SER A 245 6.16 -32.04 6.24
N ASP A 246 6.39 -33.28 6.64
CA ASP A 246 5.49 -34.08 7.49
C ASP A 246 5.86 -33.98 8.98
N ALA A 247 6.87 -33.19 9.33
CA ALA A 247 7.31 -33.02 10.72
C ALA A 247 6.26 -32.32 11.58
N GLU A 248 6.27 -32.60 12.87
CA GLU A 248 5.47 -31.92 13.88
C GLU A 248 6.35 -31.00 14.73
N MET A 249 5.73 -30.06 15.45
CA MET A 249 6.46 -29.13 16.34
C MET A 249 7.39 -29.87 17.32
N ASP A 250 6.90 -30.98 17.87
CA ASP A 250 7.59 -31.76 18.89
C ASP A 250 8.87 -32.44 18.37
N ASP A 251 9.02 -32.60 17.05
CA ASP A 251 10.24 -33.14 16.42
C ASP A 251 11.45 -32.21 16.58
N PHE A 252 11.22 -30.93 16.89
CA PHE A 252 12.25 -29.91 17.05
C PHE A 252 12.58 -29.59 18.52
N GLY A 253 11.83 -30.14 19.47
CA GLY A 253 11.96 -29.86 20.90
C GLY A 253 10.89 -28.89 21.42
N ASP A 254 11.01 -28.49 22.68
CA ASP A 254 10.09 -27.50 23.25
C ASP A 254 10.31 -26.10 22.66
N LYS A 255 9.33 -25.23 22.88
CA LYS A 255 9.32 -23.86 22.34
C LYS A 255 10.58 -23.09 22.75
N GLU A 256 10.92 -23.11 24.04
CA GLU A 256 12.08 -22.43 24.59
C GLU A 256 13.38 -22.91 23.94
N TYR A 257 13.54 -24.22 23.75
CA TYR A 257 14.68 -24.81 23.06
C TYR A 257 14.78 -24.35 21.60
N ILE A 258 13.67 -24.33 20.87
CA ILE A 258 13.65 -23.87 19.47
C ILE A 258 14.06 -22.39 19.39
N LEU A 259 13.51 -21.54 20.25
CA LEU A 259 13.84 -20.11 20.29
C LEU A 259 15.32 -19.88 20.65
N GLU A 260 15.87 -20.63 21.61
CA GLU A 260 17.29 -20.56 21.98
C GLU A 260 18.20 -20.99 20.81
N LYS A 261 17.83 -22.06 20.09
CA LYS A 261 18.55 -22.52 18.91
C LYS A 261 18.60 -21.46 17.80
N ILE A 262 17.46 -20.85 17.48
CA ILE A 262 17.40 -19.77 16.48
C ILE A 262 18.26 -18.58 16.92
N PHE A 263 18.21 -18.21 18.20
CA PHE A 263 19.03 -17.13 18.71
C PHE A 263 20.53 -17.42 18.59
N LYS A 264 20.96 -18.66 18.84
CA LYS A 264 22.37 -19.08 18.65
C LYS A 264 22.79 -18.98 17.18
N GLU A 265 21.96 -19.45 16.26
CA GLU A 265 22.24 -19.36 14.81
C GLU A 265 22.32 -17.91 14.34
N LEU A 266 21.42 -17.04 14.81
CA LEU A 266 21.43 -15.61 14.49
C LEU A 266 22.75 -14.92 14.87
N ASN A 267 23.44 -15.39 15.91
CA ASN A 267 24.72 -14.81 16.34
C ASN A 267 25.91 -15.22 15.48
N VAL A 268 25.81 -16.30 14.71
CA VAL A 268 26.86 -16.80 13.81
C VAL A 268 26.53 -16.61 12.32
N GLN A 269 25.28 -16.25 12.02
CA GLN A 269 24.82 -16.03 10.65
C GLN A 269 25.07 -14.58 10.20
N TYR A 270 25.87 -14.40 9.15
CA TYR A 270 26.21 -13.07 8.60
C TYR A 270 25.38 -12.70 7.36
N ASN A 271 24.69 -13.66 6.75
CA ASN A 271 23.84 -13.39 5.59
C ASN A 271 22.56 -12.64 6.00
N THR A 272 22.34 -11.44 5.45
CA THR A 272 21.22 -10.56 5.80
C THR A 272 19.86 -11.21 5.56
N ARG A 273 19.66 -11.92 4.44
CA ARG A 273 18.40 -12.63 4.17
C ARG A 273 18.15 -13.70 5.22
N LYS A 274 19.15 -14.56 5.48
CA LYS A 274 19.04 -15.61 6.50
C LYS A 274 18.76 -15.05 7.90
N GLN A 275 19.39 -13.93 8.26
CA GLN A 275 19.10 -13.24 9.52
C GLN A 275 17.65 -12.75 9.60
N ILE A 276 17.11 -12.16 8.52
CA ILE A 276 15.72 -11.71 8.48
C ILE A 276 14.78 -12.91 8.58
N LEU A 277 15.03 -13.97 7.81
CA LEU A 277 14.22 -15.18 7.83
C LEU A 277 14.19 -15.82 9.23
N LEU A 278 15.35 -16.03 9.85
CA LEU A 278 15.44 -16.57 11.21
C LEU A 278 14.75 -15.68 12.25
N LYS A 279 14.86 -14.34 12.15
CA LYS A 279 14.11 -13.41 13.02
C LYS A 279 12.61 -13.53 12.82
N THR A 280 12.15 -13.73 11.59
CA THR A 280 10.71 -13.89 11.29
C THR A 280 10.20 -15.24 11.76
N ILE A 281 10.97 -16.33 11.60
CA ILE A 281 10.65 -17.64 12.18
C ILE A 281 10.59 -17.57 13.70
N TYR A 282 11.57 -16.89 14.34
CA TYR A 282 11.56 -16.65 15.78
C TYR A 282 10.28 -15.92 16.20
N ALA A 283 9.92 -14.84 15.50
CA ALA A 283 8.70 -14.08 15.78
C ALA A 283 7.45 -14.97 15.66
N TYR A 284 7.36 -15.79 14.61
CA TYR A 284 6.27 -16.74 14.39
C TYR A 284 6.16 -17.75 15.55
N ILE A 285 7.25 -18.44 15.91
CA ILE A 285 7.27 -19.46 16.96
C ILE A 285 7.07 -18.87 18.37
N SER A 286 7.55 -17.65 18.59
CA SER A 286 7.40 -16.97 19.89
C SER A 286 5.93 -16.74 20.26
N GLN A 287 5.05 -16.68 19.27
CA GLN A 287 3.62 -16.54 19.51
C GLN A 287 2.99 -17.91 19.71
N ASP A 288 2.38 -18.14 20.88
CA ASP A 288 1.52 -19.32 21.14
C ASP A 288 0.19 -19.27 20.39
N LYS A 289 0.02 -18.28 19.51
CA LYS A 289 -1.27 -17.90 18.94
C LYS A 289 -1.34 -18.38 17.50
N LYS A 290 -2.32 -19.22 17.21
CA LYS A 290 -2.75 -19.47 15.82
C LYS A 290 -3.48 -18.24 15.29
N LEU A 291 -3.48 -18.04 13.97
CA LEU A 291 -4.09 -16.88 13.31
C LEU A 291 -5.58 -16.67 13.65
N PHE A 292 -6.24 -17.72 14.16
CA PHE A 292 -7.67 -17.75 14.47
C PHE A 292 -8.02 -18.02 15.94
N ASP A 293 -7.08 -17.82 16.87
CA ASP A 293 -7.40 -18.01 18.29
C ASP A 293 -8.43 -16.98 18.80
N ASP A 294 -9.50 -17.47 19.42
CA ASP A 294 -10.73 -16.74 19.72
C ASP A 294 -10.53 -15.62 20.76
N ASN A 295 -9.42 -15.68 21.54
CA ASN A 295 -9.16 -14.72 22.60
C ASN A 295 -8.26 -13.55 22.22
N THR A 296 -7.42 -13.63 21.17
CA THR A 296 -6.41 -12.56 20.92
C THR A 296 -5.87 -12.42 19.48
N GLY A 297 -6.31 -13.20 18.49
CA GLY A 297 -5.78 -13.09 17.12
C GLY A 297 -6.40 -11.95 16.31
N PHE A 298 -5.82 -10.74 16.37
CA PHE A 298 -6.16 -9.64 15.46
C PHE A 298 -4.99 -9.33 14.53
N SER A 299 -5.15 -9.62 13.23
CA SER A 299 -4.20 -9.27 12.18
C SER A 299 -4.88 -8.47 11.07
N MET A 300 -4.15 -7.55 10.44
CA MET A 300 -4.67 -6.71 9.38
C MET A 300 -3.64 -6.53 8.26
N TYR A 301 -4.10 -6.51 7.02
CA TYR A 301 -3.28 -6.29 5.83
C TYR A 301 -4.00 -5.32 4.90
N GLY A 302 -3.48 -4.09 4.78
CA GLY A 302 -4.14 -2.98 4.10
C GLY A 302 -4.06 -1.67 4.87
N THR A 303 -4.92 -0.70 4.55
CA THR A 303 -4.77 0.69 5.01
C THR A 303 -6.11 1.36 5.36
N THR A 304 -6.07 2.30 6.31
CA THR A 304 -7.17 3.26 6.59
C THR A 304 -7.12 4.48 5.65
N ALA A 305 -5.99 4.71 4.99
CA ALA A 305 -5.73 5.85 4.12
C ALA A 305 -5.73 5.45 2.63
N TYR A 306 -6.79 4.77 2.17
CA TYR A 306 -6.85 4.31 0.78
C TYR A 306 -6.91 5.47 -0.24
N HIS A 307 -7.29 6.68 0.20
CA HIS A 307 -7.19 7.90 -0.61
C HIS A 307 -5.74 8.18 -1.05
N ALA A 308 -4.74 7.96 -0.17
CA ALA A 308 -3.33 8.14 -0.51
C ALA A 308 -2.85 7.08 -1.53
N VAL A 309 -3.38 5.86 -1.44
CA VAL A 309 -3.14 4.81 -2.43
C VAL A 309 -3.69 5.24 -3.80
N TRP A 310 -4.92 5.79 -3.83
CA TRP A 310 -5.52 6.33 -5.04
C TRP A 310 -4.72 7.49 -5.65
N GLU A 311 -4.29 8.45 -4.84
CA GLU A 311 -3.43 9.56 -5.23
C GLU A 311 -2.11 9.06 -5.84
N LYS A 312 -1.44 8.11 -5.17
CA LYS A 312 -0.19 7.50 -5.66
C LYS A 312 -0.38 6.80 -7.00
N MET A 313 -1.45 6.01 -7.15
CA MET A 313 -1.76 5.35 -8.42
C MET A 313 -1.93 6.39 -9.54
N CYS A 314 -2.73 7.44 -9.30
CA CYS A 314 -2.94 8.52 -10.27
C CYS A 314 -1.62 9.23 -10.62
N ALA A 315 -0.81 9.57 -9.62
CA ALA A 315 0.47 10.26 -9.81
C ALA A 315 1.43 9.44 -10.67
N GLU A 316 1.48 8.12 -10.49
CA GLU A 316 2.34 7.26 -11.29
C GLU A 316 1.83 7.10 -12.72
N ILE A 317 0.54 6.81 -12.94
CA ILE A 317 0.04 6.56 -14.30
C ILE A 317 0.06 7.82 -15.18
N PHE A 318 -0.02 9.02 -14.61
CA PHE A 318 -0.01 10.29 -15.35
C PHE A 318 1.35 10.99 -15.41
N ASP A 319 2.43 10.29 -15.02
CA ASP A 319 3.82 10.82 -15.00
C ASP A 319 3.93 12.13 -14.20
N ASN A 320 3.62 12.08 -12.91
CA ASN A 320 3.72 13.25 -12.02
C ASN A 320 5.11 13.92 -12.12
N LYS A 321 5.10 15.22 -12.38
CA LYS A 321 6.28 16.07 -12.62
C LYS A 321 6.63 16.96 -11.43
N LEU A 322 5.84 16.97 -10.35
CA LEU A 322 6.02 17.86 -9.18
C LEU A 322 7.42 17.79 -8.56
N ASN A 323 7.95 16.58 -8.39
CA ASN A 323 9.24 16.35 -7.75
C ASN A 323 10.43 16.38 -8.72
N LYS A 324 10.20 16.59 -10.02
CA LYS A 324 11.25 16.74 -11.02
C LYS A 324 11.82 18.16 -10.96
N THR A 325 13.12 18.30 -11.17
CA THR A 325 13.77 19.61 -11.25
C THR A 325 13.43 20.30 -12.57
N LEU A 326 13.48 21.63 -12.62
CA LEU A 326 13.22 22.36 -13.87
C LEU A 326 14.17 21.95 -15.01
N ARG A 327 15.41 21.59 -14.67
CA ARG A 327 16.37 20.96 -15.58
C ARG A 327 15.85 19.65 -16.19
N GLN A 328 15.34 18.74 -15.36
CA GLN A 328 14.81 17.45 -15.82
C GLN A 328 13.56 17.61 -16.68
N LEU A 329 12.79 18.67 -16.46
CA LEU A 329 11.60 18.98 -17.24
C LEU A 329 11.90 19.56 -18.63
N GLN A 330 13.17 19.91 -18.91
CA GLN A 330 13.63 20.43 -20.19
C GLN A 330 12.80 21.63 -20.69
N LEU A 331 12.35 22.48 -19.76
CA LEU A 331 11.51 23.62 -20.10
C LEU A 331 12.38 24.77 -20.66
N THR A 332 12.08 25.20 -21.88
CA THR A 332 12.70 26.38 -22.48
C THR A 332 11.93 27.63 -22.07
N LYS A 333 12.62 28.62 -21.47
CA LYS A 333 12.05 29.94 -21.22
C LYS A 333 11.64 30.57 -22.55
N LYS A 334 10.49 31.24 -22.57
CA LYS A 334 10.03 31.98 -23.74
C LYS A 334 10.95 33.19 -23.92
N ASN A 335 11.71 33.23 -25.02
CA ASN A 335 12.51 34.40 -25.38
C ASN A 335 11.56 35.49 -25.92
N LEU A 336 10.97 36.30 -25.04
CA LEU A 336 10.29 37.53 -25.45
C LEU A 336 11.04 38.76 -24.93
N PRO A 337 11.48 39.67 -25.81
CA PRO A 337 12.16 40.91 -25.41
C PRO A 337 11.25 41.92 -24.68
N THR A 338 9.95 41.63 -24.51
CA THR A 338 8.93 42.53 -23.96
C THR A 338 8.23 42.03 -22.70
N LEU A 339 8.57 40.84 -22.16
CA LEU A 339 8.06 40.47 -20.84
C LEU A 339 8.83 41.27 -19.77
N PRO A 340 8.14 41.84 -18.76
CA PRO A 340 8.84 42.31 -17.57
C PRO A 340 9.71 41.16 -17.03
N MET A 341 10.90 41.47 -16.52
CA MET A 341 11.72 40.47 -15.85
C MET A 341 10.85 39.70 -14.85
N PRO A 342 10.89 38.36 -14.84
CA PRO A 342 10.07 37.59 -13.91
C PRO A 342 10.39 38.09 -12.50
N LYS A 343 9.36 38.31 -11.68
CA LYS A 343 9.53 38.77 -10.30
C LYS A 343 10.22 37.71 -9.46
N VAL A 344 10.19 36.46 -9.92
CA VAL A 344 10.77 35.28 -9.28
C VAL A 344 11.89 34.71 -10.16
N ASP A 345 13.09 34.58 -9.57
CA ASP A 345 14.18 33.84 -10.21
C ASP A 345 13.99 32.34 -9.98
N TYR A 346 13.50 31.63 -10.99
CA TYR A 346 13.31 30.18 -10.94
C TYR A 346 14.65 29.45 -11.01
N MET A 347 15.04 28.84 -9.90
CA MET A 347 16.25 28.03 -9.80
C MET A 347 16.17 26.80 -10.71
N VAL A 348 17.15 26.63 -11.59
CA VAL A 348 17.18 25.53 -12.58
C VAL A 348 17.16 24.14 -11.92
N ASP A 349 17.81 24.02 -10.75
CA ASP A 349 17.88 22.78 -9.98
C ASP A 349 16.77 22.68 -8.91
N GLY A 350 15.90 23.70 -8.81
CA GLY A 350 14.70 23.64 -7.97
C GLY A 350 13.64 22.71 -8.53
N LYS A 351 12.82 22.11 -7.67
CA LYS A 351 11.71 21.24 -8.05
C LYS A 351 10.50 22.05 -8.49
N LEU A 352 9.64 21.46 -9.34
CA LEU A 352 8.42 22.13 -9.78
C LEU A 352 7.50 22.52 -8.61
N ILE A 353 7.40 21.66 -7.58
CA ILE A 353 6.61 21.95 -6.37
C ILE A 353 7.09 23.20 -5.61
N GLU A 354 8.37 23.56 -5.71
CA GLU A 354 8.97 24.72 -5.02
C GLU A 354 8.63 26.05 -5.70
N VAL A 355 8.01 26.01 -6.89
CA VAL A 355 7.47 27.21 -7.56
C VAL A 355 6.37 27.87 -6.72
N ILE A 356 5.64 27.07 -5.95
CA ILE A 356 4.59 27.58 -5.05
C ILE A 356 5.27 28.26 -3.86
N GLY A 357 5.12 29.58 -3.78
CA GLY A 357 5.66 30.38 -2.69
C GLY A 357 5.07 29.98 -1.33
N LYS A 358 5.84 30.16 -0.25
CA LYS A 358 5.37 29.93 1.12
C LYS A 358 4.65 31.16 1.67
N PRO A 359 3.62 30.99 2.54
CA PRO A 359 3.06 32.10 3.29
C PRO A 359 4.13 32.86 4.08
N ILE A 360 4.00 34.17 4.22
CA ILE A 360 4.94 35.02 4.97
C ILE A 360 4.21 35.57 6.19
N TRP A 361 4.81 35.40 7.37
CA TRP A 361 4.31 35.92 8.64
C TRP A 361 5.08 37.16 9.02
N GLU A 362 4.36 38.25 9.24
CA GLU A 362 4.94 39.54 9.60
C GLU A 362 4.50 39.97 11.00
N ASN A 363 5.44 40.53 11.76
CA ASN A 363 5.18 41.17 13.04
C ASN A 363 5.74 42.59 12.99
N ASP A 364 4.84 43.56 12.83
CA ASP A 364 5.19 44.98 12.67
C ASP A 364 5.93 45.54 13.88
N GLU A 365 5.52 45.17 15.11
CA GLU A 365 6.14 45.66 16.34
C GLU A 365 7.59 45.22 16.49
N LYS A 366 7.91 44.01 16.00
CA LYS A 366 9.27 43.44 16.06
C LYS A 366 10.06 43.63 14.77
N GLY A 367 9.43 44.13 13.70
CA GLY A 367 10.03 44.23 12.37
C GLY A 367 10.47 42.88 11.79
N ILE A 368 9.76 41.79 12.13
CA ILE A 368 10.10 40.41 11.73
C ILE A 368 9.22 40.00 10.55
N SER A 369 9.82 39.42 9.50
CA SER A 369 9.13 38.77 8.38
C SER A 369 9.75 37.39 8.14
N VAL A 370 8.95 36.32 8.30
CA VAL A 370 9.44 34.93 8.26
C VAL A 370 8.54 34.08 7.37
N PRO A 371 9.09 33.34 6.39
CA PRO A 371 8.31 32.38 5.62
C PRO A 371 7.87 31.20 6.49
N ALA A 372 6.65 30.72 6.29
CA ALA A 372 6.14 29.49 6.90
C ALA A 372 6.96 28.28 6.45
N GLN A 373 6.85 27.16 7.20
CA GLN A 373 7.52 25.92 6.82
C GLN A 373 6.84 25.23 5.63
N GLU A 374 5.52 25.26 5.60
CA GLU A 374 4.68 24.57 4.62
C GLU A 374 3.99 25.54 3.66
N THR A 375 3.53 25.01 2.52
CA THR A 375 2.71 25.73 1.55
C THR A 375 1.70 24.78 0.91
N LEU A 376 0.96 25.25 -0.08
CA LEU A 376 0.06 24.47 -0.90
C LEU A 376 0.81 23.35 -1.64
N ILE A 377 0.31 22.12 -1.53
CA ILE A 377 0.88 20.92 -2.15
C ILE A 377 -0.18 20.32 -3.10
N PRO A 378 -0.03 20.44 -4.42
CA PRO A 378 -0.87 19.74 -5.38
C PRO A 378 -0.58 18.24 -5.37
N ASP A 379 -1.54 17.39 -5.74
CA ASP A 379 -1.34 15.94 -5.78
C ASP A 379 -0.44 15.55 -6.96
N LEU A 380 -0.78 16.01 -8.17
CA LEU A 380 0.03 15.73 -9.35
C LEU A 380 -0.10 16.80 -10.45
N ILE A 381 1.04 17.06 -11.10
CA ILE A 381 1.12 17.95 -12.26
C ILE A 381 1.78 17.19 -13.41
N THR A 382 1.23 17.34 -14.61
CA THR A 382 1.82 16.77 -15.81
C THR A 382 1.70 17.75 -16.98
N PHE A 383 2.46 17.48 -18.04
CA PHE A 383 2.47 18.29 -19.25
C PHE A 383 2.00 17.43 -20.41
N TYR A 384 1.18 18.02 -21.26
CA TYR A 384 0.68 17.35 -22.45
C TYR A 384 0.85 18.27 -23.65
N GLU A 385 1.31 17.71 -24.76
CA GLU A 385 1.47 18.45 -26.00
C GLU A 385 0.57 17.84 -27.07
N LYS A 386 -0.31 18.67 -27.63
CA LYS A 386 -1.23 18.25 -28.69
C LYS A 386 -1.37 19.38 -29.70
N ASP A 387 -1.19 19.06 -30.98
CA ASP A 387 -1.31 20.03 -32.09
C ASP A 387 -0.42 21.28 -31.92
N GLY A 388 0.76 21.11 -31.30
CA GLY A 388 1.70 22.21 -30.98
C GLY A 388 1.28 23.08 -29.78
N GLU A 389 0.17 22.75 -29.11
CA GLU A 389 -0.28 23.39 -27.88
C GLU A 389 0.35 22.69 -26.67
N LYS A 390 1.16 23.43 -25.90
CA LYS A 390 1.77 22.93 -24.67
C LYS A 390 0.85 23.21 -23.49
N GLN A 391 0.22 22.15 -22.98
CA GLN A 391 -0.77 22.21 -21.91
C GLN A 391 -0.13 21.86 -20.56
N PHE A 392 -0.45 22.66 -19.55
CA PHE A 392 -0.10 22.40 -18.15
C PHE A 392 -1.33 21.83 -17.43
N ILE A 393 -1.23 20.61 -16.94
CA ILE A 393 -2.38 19.91 -16.37
C ILE A 393 -2.17 19.72 -14.88
N ILE A 394 -3.10 20.28 -14.12
CA ILE A 394 -3.16 20.20 -12.66
C ILE A 394 -4.26 19.22 -12.34
N PHE A 395 -3.84 18.07 -11.82
CA PHE A 395 -4.71 17.01 -11.39
C PHE A 395 -4.73 16.95 -9.87
N ASP A 396 -5.92 16.70 -9.33
CA ASP A 396 -6.12 16.47 -7.92
C ASP A 396 -7.00 15.23 -7.78
N ALA A 397 -6.43 14.19 -7.15
CA ALA A 397 -6.97 12.85 -7.13
C ALA A 397 -7.87 12.72 -5.91
N LYS A 398 -9.18 12.78 -6.14
CA LYS A 398 -10.20 12.81 -5.10
C LYS A 398 -10.83 11.43 -4.94
N TYR A 399 -10.58 10.78 -3.81
CA TYR A 399 -11.19 9.50 -3.47
C TYR A 399 -12.63 9.68 -2.94
N TYR A 400 -13.54 10.08 -3.83
CA TYR A 400 -14.95 10.34 -3.54
C TYR A 400 -15.85 9.56 -4.51
N ASN A 401 -17.09 9.29 -4.07
CA ASN A 401 -18.13 8.68 -4.90
C ASN A 401 -19.18 9.74 -5.26
N ILE A 402 -18.94 10.50 -6.31
CA ILE A 402 -19.86 11.56 -6.74
C ILE A 402 -21.10 10.97 -7.43
N THR A 403 -22.29 11.36 -7.00
CA THR A 403 -23.57 10.92 -7.56
C THR A 403 -24.51 12.10 -7.82
N LEU A 404 -25.36 11.95 -8.83
CA LEU A 404 -26.44 12.89 -9.14
C LEU A 404 -27.76 12.23 -8.77
N GLU A 405 -28.48 12.78 -7.80
CA GLU A 405 -29.74 12.25 -7.28
C GLU A 405 -30.88 13.25 -7.51
N LYS A 406 -32.09 12.74 -7.71
CA LYS A 406 -33.30 13.57 -7.73
C LYS A 406 -33.94 13.61 -6.35
N ARG A 407 -33.97 14.78 -5.72
CA ARG A 407 -34.64 15.00 -4.43
C ARG A 407 -35.71 16.09 -4.57
N HIS A 408 -36.95 15.72 -4.27
CA HIS A 408 -38.13 16.62 -4.39
C HIS A 408 -38.25 17.33 -5.75
N GLY A 409 -37.85 16.65 -6.83
CA GLY A 409 -37.89 17.19 -8.19
C GLY A 409 -36.68 18.04 -8.60
N ASN A 410 -35.72 18.26 -7.69
CA ASN A 410 -34.47 18.96 -7.99
C ASN A 410 -33.29 17.98 -8.10
N ASP A 411 -32.35 18.28 -8.99
CA ASP A 411 -31.10 17.55 -9.09
C ASP A 411 -30.15 17.99 -7.96
N VAL A 412 -29.66 17.03 -7.18
CA VAL A 412 -28.76 17.22 -6.04
C VAL A 412 -27.51 16.38 -6.26
N ILE A 413 -26.34 17.01 -6.18
CA ILE A 413 -25.06 16.31 -6.21
C ILE A 413 -24.71 15.87 -4.79
N LYS A 414 -24.26 14.62 -4.64
CA LYS A 414 -23.71 14.08 -3.40
C LYS A 414 -22.30 13.54 -3.64
N GLY A 415 -21.51 13.42 -2.58
CA GLY A 415 -20.12 12.92 -2.65
C GLY A 415 -19.21 13.80 -3.50
N ASN A 416 -19.54 15.08 -3.68
CA ASN A 416 -18.66 16.03 -4.34
C ASN A 416 -17.58 16.55 -3.36
N PRO A 417 -16.41 16.96 -3.87
CA PRO A 417 -15.41 17.67 -3.08
C PRO A 417 -15.99 18.91 -2.41
N GLY A 418 -15.46 19.25 -1.24
CA GLY A 418 -15.89 20.42 -0.48
C GLY A 418 -15.43 21.73 -1.10
N VAL A 419 -15.97 22.85 -0.63
CA VAL A 419 -15.53 24.20 -1.09
C VAL A 419 -14.03 24.43 -0.87
N GLY A 420 -13.46 23.83 0.19
CA GLY A 420 -12.03 23.85 0.46
C GLY A 420 -11.22 23.20 -0.65
N ASP A 421 -11.61 22.02 -1.12
CA ASP A 421 -10.94 21.31 -2.21
C ASP A 421 -11.04 22.08 -3.53
N VAL A 422 -12.24 22.59 -3.84
CA VAL A 422 -12.49 23.42 -5.03
C VAL A 422 -11.57 24.65 -5.02
N THR A 423 -11.51 25.36 -3.88
CA THR A 423 -10.71 26.57 -3.76
C THR A 423 -9.20 26.26 -3.85
N LYS A 424 -8.72 25.21 -3.17
CA LYS A 424 -7.32 24.75 -3.24
C LYS A 424 -6.89 24.47 -4.69
N GLN A 425 -7.73 23.78 -5.46
CA GLN A 425 -7.42 23.46 -6.85
C GLN A 425 -7.24 24.71 -7.73
N TYR A 426 -8.08 25.72 -7.55
CA TYR A 426 -7.89 27.01 -8.22
C TYR A 426 -6.66 27.77 -7.73
N LEU A 427 -6.33 27.69 -6.43
CA LEU A 427 -5.12 28.30 -5.88
C LEU A 427 -3.85 27.66 -6.44
N TYR A 428 -3.85 26.35 -6.71
CA TYR A 428 -2.74 25.70 -7.43
C TYR A 428 -2.55 26.32 -8.82
N HIS A 429 -3.62 26.46 -9.61
CA HIS A 429 -3.53 27.16 -10.90
C HIS A 429 -2.98 28.58 -10.72
N LEU A 430 -3.53 29.35 -9.79
CA LEU A 430 -3.08 30.72 -9.54
C LEU A 430 -1.59 30.79 -9.18
N ALA A 431 -1.09 29.85 -8.36
CA ALA A 431 0.31 29.79 -7.93
C ALA A 431 1.29 29.56 -9.09
N TYR A 432 0.87 28.82 -10.13
CA TYR A 432 1.71 28.58 -11.32
C TYR A 432 1.55 29.65 -12.42
N LYS A 433 0.65 30.63 -12.27
CA LYS A 433 0.32 31.57 -13.37
C LYS A 433 1.56 32.27 -13.98
N GLU A 434 2.44 32.82 -13.16
CA GLU A 434 3.68 33.46 -13.64
C GLU A 434 4.65 32.45 -14.28
N PHE A 435 4.76 31.25 -13.69
CA PHE A 435 5.58 30.17 -14.22
C PHE A 435 5.15 29.76 -15.63
N LEU A 436 3.83 29.66 -15.85
CA LEU A 436 3.25 29.26 -17.13
C LEU A 436 3.60 30.25 -18.25
N ASP A 437 3.51 31.55 -17.95
CA ASP A 437 3.86 32.63 -18.88
C ASP A 437 5.35 32.59 -19.26
N VAL A 438 6.23 32.37 -18.27
CA VAL A 438 7.69 32.30 -18.46
C VAL A 438 8.10 31.10 -19.31
N PHE A 439 7.48 29.94 -19.12
CA PHE A 439 7.84 28.69 -19.81
C PHE A 439 6.95 28.38 -21.03
N GLY A 440 6.12 29.33 -21.45
CA GLY A 440 5.37 29.29 -22.69
C GLY A 440 4.28 28.22 -22.75
N PHE A 441 3.69 27.87 -21.61
CA PHE A 441 2.47 27.05 -21.61
C PHE A 441 1.31 27.87 -22.15
N THR A 442 0.61 27.34 -23.13
CA THR A 442 -0.47 28.06 -23.84
C THR A 442 -1.83 27.80 -23.20
N ARG A 443 -1.96 26.72 -22.43
CA ARG A 443 -3.22 26.33 -21.80
C ARG A 443 -3.01 25.64 -20.46
N VAL A 444 -3.96 25.84 -19.55
CA VAL A 444 -4.01 25.16 -18.27
C VAL A 444 -5.27 24.32 -18.19
N ARG A 445 -5.15 23.09 -17.70
CA ARG A 445 -6.30 22.22 -17.40
C ARG A 445 -6.33 21.90 -15.93
N ASN A 446 -7.45 22.23 -15.29
CA ASN A 446 -7.74 21.82 -13.92
C ASN A 446 -8.67 20.61 -13.95
N CYS A 447 -8.32 19.52 -13.27
CA CYS A 447 -9.16 18.33 -13.29
C CYS A 447 -9.12 17.56 -11.96
N PHE A 448 -10.29 17.23 -11.42
CA PHE A 448 -10.44 16.22 -10.38
C PHE A 448 -10.49 14.82 -10.99
N LEU A 449 -9.72 13.90 -10.43
CA LEU A 449 -9.68 12.49 -10.80
C LEU A 449 -10.30 11.65 -9.69
N MET A 450 -11.49 11.10 -9.92
CA MET A 450 -12.21 10.29 -8.94
C MET A 450 -12.35 8.85 -9.44
N PRO A 451 -12.43 7.84 -8.57
CA PRO A 451 -12.63 6.47 -9.01
C PRO A 451 -14.07 6.21 -9.44
N THR A 452 -14.26 5.25 -10.35
CA THR A 452 -15.55 4.61 -10.65
C THR A 452 -15.37 3.12 -10.83
N GLU A 453 -16.42 2.33 -10.59
CA GLU A 453 -16.44 0.90 -10.92
C GLU A 453 -16.74 0.61 -12.40
N GLU A 454 -17.12 1.65 -13.16
CA GLU A 454 -17.37 1.56 -14.59
C GLU A 454 -16.09 1.26 -15.37
N ASN A 455 -16.22 0.67 -16.57
CA ASN A 455 -15.08 0.25 -17.38
C ASN A 455 -14.48 1.39 -18.23
N GLU A 456 -15.20 2.50 -18.40
CA GLU A 456 -14.79 3.63 -19.23
C GLU A 456 -14.59 4.90 -18.41
N ILE A 457 -13.77 5.82 -18.94
CA ILE A 457 -13.56 7.12 -18.34
C ILE A 457 -14.84 7.96 -18.53
N ILE A 458 -15.44 8.39 -17.42
CA ILE A 458 -16.65 9.19 -17.45
C ILE A 458 -16.31 10.68 -17.37
N LYS A 459 -16.77 11.45 -18.35
CA LYS A 459 -16.74 12.92 -18.34
C LYS A 459 -17.91 13.44 -17.52
N TYR A 460 -17.76 13.38 -16.20
CA TYR A 460 -18.86 13.65 -15.29
C TYR A 460 -19.37 15.10 -15.38
N GLY A 461 -18.46 16.05 -15.56
CA GLY A 461 -18.83 17.46 -15.74
C GLY A 461 -17.70 18.40 -15.34
N LYS A 462 -18.08 19.56 -14.80
CA LYS A 462 -17.16 20.57 -14.27
C LYS A 462 -17.78 21.30 -13.08
N VAL A 463 -16.95 21.69 -12.13
CA VAL A 463 -17.31 22.65 -11.08
C VAL A 463 -16.76 24.02 -11.45
N ARG A 464 -17.55 25.06 -11.16
CA ARG A 464 -17.24 26.46 -11.48
C ARG A 464 -17.39 27.30 -10.24
N MET A 465 -16.45 28.20 -10.01
CA MET A 465 -16.57 29.23 -8.99
C MET A 465 -16.48 30.61 -9.65
N PRO A 466 -17.60 31.36 -9.80
CA PRO A 466 -17.65 32.58 -10.60
C PRO A 466 -16.58 33.63 -10.25
N ILE A 467 -16.25 33.80 -8.97
CA ILE A 467 -15.22 34.74 -8.51
C ILE A 467 -13.82 34.37 -9.03
N LEU A 468 -13.53 33.09 -9.21
CA LEU A 468 -12.25 32.58 -9.70
C LEU A 468 -12.19 32.55 -11.22
N GLU A 469 -13.34 32.36 -11.88
CA GLU A 469 -13.47 32.52 -13.32
C GLU A 469 -13.24 33.98 -13.76
N GLN A 470 -13.71 34.95 -12.98
CA GLN A 470 -13.51 36.39 -13.25
C GLN A 470 -12.03 36.82 -13.27
N ILE A 471 -11.16 36.14 -12.54
CA ILE A 471 -9.70 36.40 -12.54
C ILE A 471 -8.94 35.54 -13.57
N GLY A 472 -9.68 34.86 -14.46
CA GLY A 472 -9.15 34.14 -15.61
C GLY A 472 -8.64 32.73 -15.30
N LEU A 473 -9.08 32.10 -14.20
CA LEU A 473 -8.69 30.72 -13.89
C LEU A 473 -9.65 29.72 -14.57
N GLU A 474 -9.09 28.66 -15.14
CA GLU A 474 -9.85 27.57 -15.80
C GLU A 474 -10.71 26.81 -14.79
N ASN A 475 -11.95 26.53 -15.18
CA ASN A 475 -12.88 25.73 -14.40
C ASN A 475 -12.37 24.29 -14.22
N ILE A 476 -12.74 23.67 -13.10
CA ILE A 476 -12.23 22.36 -12.73
C ILE A 476 -13.11 21.29 -13.35
N GLN A 477 -12.53 20.48 -14.22
CA GLN A 477 -13.20 19.34 -14.84
C GLN A 477 -13.27 18.17 -13.87
N ILE A 478 -14.24 17.28 -14.06
CA ILE A 478 -14.39 16.07 -13.25
C ILE A 478 -14.29 14.87 -14.19
N ARG A 479 -13.37 13.97 -13.91
CA ARG A 479 -13.22 12.69 -14.61
C ARG A 479 -13.33 11.55 -13.61
N LEU A 480 -14.23 10.62 -13.88
CA LEU A 480 -14.27 9.36 -13.15
C LEU A 480 -13.44 8.35 -13.92
N LEU A 481 -12.41 7.81 -13.27
CA LEU A 481 -11.48 6.85 -13.84
C LEU A 481 -11.87 5.43 -13.40
N PRO A 482 -11.93 4.45 -14.32
CA PRO A 482 -12.13 3.05 -13.98
C PRO A 482 -11.08 2.57 -12.99
N GLY A 483 -11.49 2.26 -11.75
CA GLY A 483 -10.58 1.87 -10.68
C GLY A 483 -9.73 0.65 -11.04
N ASP A 484 -10.37 -0.34 -11.67
CA ASP A 484 -9.73 -1.56 -12.17
C ASP A 484 -8.63 -1.26 -13.21
N LYS A 485 -8.91 -0.38 -14.17
CA LYS A 485 -7.94 0.01 -15.21
C LYS A 485 -6.77 0.79 -14.61
N VAL A 486 -7.04 1.73 -13.70
CA VAL A 486 -6.01 2.49 -13.00
C VAL A 486 -5.11 1.55 -12.20
N ALA A 487 -5.69 0.59 -11.48
CA ALA A 487 -4.96 -0.43 -10.73
C ALA A 487 -4.09 -1.31 -11.64
N GLU A 488 -4.63 -1.79 -12.77
CA GLU A 488 -3.87 -2.59 -13.75
C GLU A 488 -2.67 -1.84 -14.31
N MET A 489 -2.88 -0.58 -14.74
CA MET A 489 -1.81 0.24 -15.29
C MET A 489 -0.76 0.59 -14.24
N TYR A 490 -1.19 0.90 -13.02
CA TYR A 490 -0.29 1.09 -11.89
C TYR A 490 0.55 -0.16 -11.67
N LEU A 491 -0.06 -1.33 -11.46
CA LEU A 491 0.65 -2.61 -11.24
C LEU A 491 1.62 -2.95 -12.37
N ALA A 492 1.25 -2.67 -13.63
CA ALA A 492 2.06 -2.93 -14.82
C ALA A 492 3.13 -1.84 -15.12
N ASN A 493 3.28 -0.80 -14.29
CA ASN A 493 4.16 0.35 -14.56
C ASN A 493 3.84 1.09 -15.88
N GLN A 494 2.58 1.09 -16.31
CA GLN A 494 2.14 1.70 -17.56
C GLN A 494 1.62 3.13 -17.35
N LYS A 495 1.85 3.99 -18.33
CA LYS A 495 1.34 5.37 -18.34
C LYS A 495 0.02 5.45 -19.09
N MET A 496 -0.91 6.22 -18.55
CA MET A 496 -2.18 6.51 -19.22
C MET A 496 -2.01 7.69 -20.18
N ASP A 497 -2.49 7.51 -21.41
CA ASP A 497 -2.56 8.61 -22.37
C ASP A 497 -3.58 9.64 -21.87
N ILE A 498 -3.09 10.85 -21.60
CA ILE A 498 -3.87 12.01 -21.16
C ILE A 498 -4.93 12.38 -22.20
N GLY A 499 -4.69 12.09 -23.49
CA GLY A 499 -5.65 12.34 -24.56
C GLY A 499 -7.00 11.65 -24.34
N LEU A 500 -7.02 10.52 -23.63
CA LEU A 500 -8.24 9.78 -23.27
C LEU A 500 -9.15 10.54 -22.30
N LEU A 501 -8.61 11.52 -21.58
CA LEU A 501 -9.39 12.36 -20.67
C LEU A 501 -10.16 13.45 -21.42
N GLU A 502 -9.78 13.79 -22.65
CA GLU A 502 -10.38 14.85 -23.46
C GLU A 502 -10.64 16.13 -22.65
N LEU A 503 -9.56 16.70 -22.09
CA LEU A 503 -9.61 17.90 -21.23
C LEU A 503 -9.70 19.19 -22.03
#